data_AF-A0A3M9Y827-F1
#
_entry.id   AF-A0A3M9Y827-F1
#
_cell.length_a   1.000
_cell.length_b   1.000
_cell.length_c   1.000
_cell.angle_alpha   90.00
_cell.angle_beta   90.00
_cell.angle_gamma   90.00
#
_symmetry.space_group_name_H-M   'P 1'
#
loop_
_entity.id
_entity.type
_entity.pdbx_description
1 polymer ?
#
loop_
_entity_poly.entity_id
_entity_poly.type
_entity_poly.pdbx_seq_one_letter_code
_entity_poly.pdbx_strand_id
1 'polypeptide(L)'
;MNSAPIFRFAQLSLSAGIPRATVRNGHTWSRRRTAKPELSNFAPGHGEQIWVWHHLTSHQIIYSHTPQLDSNHALKQLPFIAKKSTPAKLRKDLWRPMALIQFPAGAGTAGQSAFQKLREYRRRHELEWGDEKLYRTKEDAATGRLVRSTRTRKERGFAIHEQRENAIADMAAVLAGGGRGSRLWVSAAERTLVEAGGELRGKRWSTDAPKESSADRQLLEATVFWRDQQDKNFASAWSANVKHELFEDAKALQGAEAAEVEQAVDTATPVAKEA
;
A
#
# COMPACT_ATOMS: atom_id res chain seq x y z
N MET A 1 49.50 -34.61 -13.38
CA MET A 1 48.42 -35.56 -13.74
C MET A 1 47.68 -35.96 -12.47
N ASN A 2 46.37 -36.08 -12.59
CA ASN A 2 45.36 -36.07 -11.53
C ASN A 2 45.43 -37.25 -10.56
N SER A 3 45.07 -37.02 -9.29
CA SER A 3 43.86 -37.60 -8.64
C SER A 3 43.94 -37.46 -7.11
N ALA A 4 42.92 -36.81 -6.53
CA ALA A 4 42.72 -36.75 -5.08
C ALA A 4 41.85 -37.94 -4.63
N PRO A 5 42.16 -38.61 -3.50
CA PRO A 5 41.35 -39.70 -2.99
C PRO A 5 40.11 -39.21 -2.23
N ILE A 6 39.01 -39.91 -2.46
CA ILE A 6 37.69 -39.75 -1.88
C ILE A 6 37.70 -40.30 -0.45
N PHE A 7 37.42 -39.47 0.56
CA PHE A 7 37.21 -39.94 1.93
C PHE A 7 35.79 -40.49 2.10
N ARG A 8 35.68 -41.82 2.24
CA ARG A 8 34.48 -42.51 2.72
C ARG A 8 34.53 -42.58 4.24
N PHE A 9 33.71 -41.76 4.92
CA PHE A 9 33.41 -41.97 6.34
C PHE A 9 32.25 -42.96 6.46
N ALA A 10 32.57 -44.21 6.74
CA ALA A 10 31.60 -45.15 7.29
C ALA A 10 32.31 -46.08 8.27
N GLN A 11 31.62 -46.35 9.38
CA GLN A 11 31.91 -47.33 10.43
C GLN A 11 32.79 -46.87 11.59
N LEU A 12 32.18 -46.23 12.58
CA LEU A 12 32.42 -46.63 13.98
C LEU A 12 31.08 -46.66 14.73
N SER A 13 30.69 -47.88 15.12
CA SER A 13 29.52 -48.21 15.90
C SER A 13 29.73 -47.90 17.38
N LEU A 14 28.68 -47.33 17.97
CA LEU A 14 28.44 -47.00 19.37
C LEU A 14 28.87 -48.08 20.37
N SER A 15 29.63 -47.68 21.39
CA SER A 15 29.49 -48.22 22.76
C SER A 15 30.02 -47.21 23.79
N ALA A 16 29.37 -47.15 24.95
CA ALA A 16 29.63 -46.29 26.12
C ALA A 16 29.01 -44.85 26.12
N GLY A 17 27.71 -44.79 26.44
CA GLY A 17 27.28 -44.14 27.68
C GLY A 17 27.53 -42.64 27.89
N ILE A 18 27.28 -41.78 26.90
CA ILE A 18 27.06 -40.34 27.14
C ILE A 18 25.60 -40.01 26.80
N PRO A 19 24.80 -39.46 27.74
CA PRO A 19 23.45 -39.02 27.43
C PRO A 19 23.49 -37.98 26.31
N ARG A 20 22.61 -38.19 25.32
CA ARG A 20 22.19 -37.20 24.32
C ARG A 20 21.65 -35.95 25.03
N ALA A 21 22.53 -35.08 25.50
CA ALA A 21 22.18 -33.78 26.05
C ALA A 21 22.51 -32.72 24.99
N THR A 22 21.53 -32.55 24.10
CA THR A 22 21.09 -31.24 23.58
C THR A 22 22.19 -30.19 23.42
N VAL A 23 22.81 -30.12 22.24
CA VAL A 23 23.10 -28.79 21.70
C VAL A 23 21.73 -28.15 21.52
N ARG A 24 21.32 -27.33 22.48
CA ARG A 24 20.18 -26.44 22.29
C ARG A 24 20.45 -25.77 20.96
N ASN A 25 19.54 -25.92 20.00
CA ASN A 25 19.36 -24.97 18.92
C ASN A 25 19.34 -23.60 19.60
N GLY A 26 20.50 -22.94 19.66
CA GLY A 26 20.56 -21.54 20.00
C GLY A 26 19.64 -20.90 18.99
N HIS A 27 18.52 -20.39 19.45
CA HIS A 27 17.61 -19.66 18.59
C HIS A 27 18.44 -18.48 18.09
N THR A 28 19.01 -18.60 16.89
CA THR A 28 19.60 -17.50 16.17
C THR A 28 18.41 -16.70 15.68
N TRP A 29 17.70 -16.05 16.61
CA TRP A 29 16.88 -14.94 16.22
C TRP A 29 17.84 -14.02 15.49
N SER A 30 17.67 -13.93 14.18
CA SER A 30 18.42 -13.00 13.37
C SER A 30 18.32 -11.66 14.10
N ARG A 31 19.46 -11.12 14.55
CA ARG A 31 19.46 -9.82 15.22
C ARG A 31 18.63 -8.90 14.34
N ARG A 32 17.58 -8.29 14.91
CA ARG A 32 16.75 -7.34 14.16
C ARG A 32 17.71 -6.30 13.59
N ARG A 33 17.95 -6.38 12.27
CA ARG A 33 18.82 -5.43 11.58
C ARG A 33 18.17 -4.06 11.75
N THR A 34 18.94 -3.09 12.21
CA THR A 34 18.47 -1.70 12.20
C THR A 34 18.15 -1.34 10.75
N ALA A 35 16.91 -0.90 10.50
CA ALA A 35 16.53 -0.44 9.18
C ALA A 35 17.43 0.73 8.78
N LYS A 36 18.05 0.63 7.60
CA LYS A 36 18.91 1.66 7.02
C LYS A 36 18.15 2.25 5.83
N PRO A 37 17.43 3.37 6.01
CA PRO A 37 16.61 3.95 4.95
C PRO A 37 17.46 4.44 3.77
N GLU A 38 18.70 4.84 4.03
CA GLU A 38 19.70 5.20 3.02
C GLU A 38 19.97 4.08 2.00
N LEU A 39 19.82 2.82 2.40
CA LEU A 39 20.02 1.67 1.51
C LEU A 39 18.79 1.31 0.68
N SER A 40 17.67 2.03 0.87
CA SER A 40 16.43 1.72 0.16
C SER A 40 16.47 2.15 -1.31
N ASN A 41 17.32 3.11 -1.67
CA ASN A 41 17.53 3.62 -3.03
C ASN A 41 16.21 3.86 -3.79
N PHE A 42 15.22 4.45 -3.10
CA PHE A 42 14.00 4.87 -3.77
C PHE A 42 14.30 6.06 -4.70
N ALA A 43 13.58 6.12 -5.82
CA ALA A 43 13.61 7.30 -6.68
C ALA A 43 13.15 8.54 -5.89
N PRO A 44 13.67 9.74 -6.22
CA PRO A 44 13.11 10.98 -5.68
C PRO A 44 11.60 11.05 -5.98
N GLY A 45 10.82 11.60 -5.05
CA GLY A 45 9.35 11.64 -5.16
C GLY A 45 8.63 10.30 -4.91
N HIS A 46 9.36 9.21 -4.63
CA HIS A 46 8.72 7.91 -4.40
C HIS A 46 7.81 7.91 -3.15
N GLY A 47 6.52 7.70 -3.38
CA GLY A 47 5.51 7.65 -2.34
C GLY A 47 4.66 8.92 -2.24
N GLU A 48 5.02 9.99 -2.94
CA GLU A 48 4.20 11.22 -2.98
C GLU A 48 2.87 10.99 -3.68
N GLN A 49 2.85 10.08 -4.66
CA GLN A 49 1.65 9.65 -5.36
C GLN A 49 1.32 8.20 -5.04
N ILE A 50 0.02 7.95 -4.80
CA ILE A 50 -0.54 6.60 -4.66
C ILE A 50 -1.73 6.48 -5.59
N TRP A 51 -1.62 5.54 -6.52
CA TRP A 51 -2.68 5.18 -7.45
C TRP A 51 -3.53 4.06 -6.89
N VAL A 52 -4.85 4.27 -6.88
CA VAL A 52 -5.84 3.29 -6.47
C VAL A 52 -6.56 2.78 -7.71
N TRP A 53 -6.36 1.51 -8.02
CA TRP A 53 -6.99 0.83 -9.15
C TRP A 53 -8.16 0.01 -8.67
N HIS A 54 -9.22 -0.03 -9.47
CA HIS A 54 -10.34 -0.92 -9.24
C HIS A 54 -10.61 -1.78 -10.47
N HIS A 55 -11.09 -2.99 -10.23
CA HIS A 55 -11.62 -3.85 -11.26
C HIS A 55 -13.10 -3.52 -11.52
N LEU A 56 -13.47 -3.29 -12.78
CA LEU A 56 -14.82 -2.82 -13.16
C LEU A 56 -15.95 -3.77 -12.73
N THR A 57 -15.76 -5.08 -12.90
CA THR A 57 -16.81 -6.08 -12.63
C THR A 57 -16.74 -6.71 -11.24
N SER A 58 -15.55 -7.03 -10.73
CA SER A 58 -15.36 -7.73 -9.46
C SER A 58 -15.07 -6.80 -8.28
N HIS A 59 -14.94 -5.49 -8.53
CA HIS A 59 -14.70 -4.46 -7.52
C HIS A 59 -13.51 -4.71 -6.59
N GLN A 60 -12.54 -5.50 -7.07
CA GLN A 60 -11.25 -5.71 -6.43
C GLN A 60 -10.42 -4.44 -6.52
N ILE A 61 -9.67 -4.13 -5.48
CA ILE A 61 -8.84 -2.92 -5.38
C ILE A 61 -7.36 -3.27 -5.40
N ILE A 62 -6.53 -2.47 -6.08
CA ILE A 62 -5.07 -2.61 -6.08
C ILE A 62 -4.44 -1.25 -5.87
N TYR A 63 -3.41 -1.18 -5.03
CA TYR A 63 -2.65 0.04 -4.79
C TYR A 63 -1.31 -0.01 -5.53
N SER A 64 -0.90 1.08 -6.17
CA SER A 64 0.45 1.23 -6.76
C SER A 64 1.03 2.61 -6.49
N HIS A 65 2.36 2.73 -6.52
CA HIS A 65 3.03 4.02 -6.56
C HIS A 65 3.18 4.56 -7.99
N THR A 66 3.15 3.66 -8.98
CA THR A 66 3.32 4.00 -10.39
C THR A 66 1.98 4.27 -11.06
N PRO A 67 1.94 5.21 -12.04
CA PRO A 67 0.77 5.44 -12.90
C PRO A 67 0.44 4.27 -13.82
N GLN A 68 1.41 3.40 -14.08
CA GLN A 68 1.21 2.16 -14.82
C GLN A 68 1.12 1.00 -13.86
N LEU A 69 0.05 0.21 -13.98
CA LEU A 69 -0.18 -0.96 -13.15
C LEU A 69 0.75 -2.11 -13.56
N ASP A 70 1.77 -2.40 -12.75
CA ASP A 70 2.62 -3.58 -12.96
C ASP A 70 1.90 -4.88 -12.57
N SER A 71 1.89 -5.85 -13.49
CA SER A 71 1.17 -7.10 -13.29
C SER A 71 1.74 -7.94 -12.14
N ASN A 72 3.06 -7.97 -11.97
CA ASN A 72 3.70 -8.82 -10.97
C ASN A 72 3.45 -8.31 -9.55
N HIS A 73 3.57 -7.00 -9.34
CA HIS A 73 3.26 -6.37 -8.07
C HIS A 73 1.76 -6.39 -7.73
N ALA A 74 0.91 -6.19 -8.73
CA ALA A 74 -0.54 -6.16 -8.56
C ALA A 74 -1.12 -7.53 -8.18
N LEU A 75 -0.72 -8.62 -8.88
CA LEU A 75 -1.20 -9.98 -8.57
C LEU A 75 -0.83 -10.44 -7.15
N LYS A 76 0.33 -10.02 -6.62
CA LYS A 76 0.75 -10.32 -5.23
C LYS A 76 -0.18 -9.72 -4.17
N GLN A 77 -1.01 -8.74 -4.53
CA GLN A 77 -1.95 -8.15 -3.58
C GLN A 77 -3.27 -8.91 -3.53
N LEU A 78 -3.61 -9.73 -4.54
CA LEU A 78 -4.90 -10.43 -4.62
C LEU A 78 -4.79 -11.81 -3.92
N PRO A 79 -5.42 -12.03 -2.76
CA PRO A 79 -5.40 -13.35 -2.13
C PRO A 79 -6.29 -14.33 -2.87
N PHE A 80 -5.93 -15.61 -2.81
CA PHE A 80 -6.79 -16.68 -3.28
C PHE A 80 -7.97 -16.87 -2.32
N ILE A 81 -9.18 -16.59 -2.78
CA ILE A 81 -10.40 -16.73 -1.98
C ILE A 81 -11.23 -17.92 -2.47
N ALA A 82 -11.45 -18.02 -3.77
CA ALA A 82 -12.22 -19.10 -4.38
C ALA A 82 -11.69 -19.50 -5.76
N LYS A 83 -12.19 -20.62 -6.28
CA LYS A 83 -11.88 -21.06 -7.65
C LYS A 83 -12.30 -19.96 -8.63
N LYS A 84 -11.36 -19.54 -9.49
CA LYS A 84 -11.52 -18.47 -10.50
C LYS A 84 -11.79 -17.07 -9.92
N SER A 85 -11.40 -16.84 -8.66
CA SER A 85 -11.57 -15.53 -8.03
C SER A 85 -10.38 -14.60 -8.32
N THR A 86 -9.16 -15.16 -8.40
CA THR A 86 -7.95 -14.46 -8.84
C THR A 86 -7.65 -14.75 -10.31
N PRO A 87 -7.40 -13.71 -11.13
CA PRO A 87 -7.04 -13.90 -12.53
C PRO A 87 -5.59 -14.41 -12.67
N ALA A 88 -5.32 -15.18 -13.71
CA ALA A 88 -3.96 -15.65 -14.00
C ALA A 88 -3.04 -14.53 -14.51
N LYS A 89 -3.60 -13.55 -15.20
CA LYS A 89 -2.94 -12.34 -15.69
C LYS A 89 -3.90 -11.16 -15.60
N LEU A 90 -3.37 -9.96 -15.38
CA LEU A 90 -4.20 -8.76 -15.34
C LEU A 90 -4.51 -8.29 -16.76
N ARG A 91 -5.79 -8.11 -17.06
CA ARG A 91 -6.24 -7.59 -18.36
C ARG A 91 -6.47 -6.09 -18.26
N LYS A 92 -5.84 -5.31 -19.14
CA LYS A 92 -5.79 -3.84 -19.07
C LYS A 92 -7.16 -3.16 -19.17
N ASP A 93 -8.13 -3.80 -19.83
CA ASP A 93 -9.48 -3.29 -20.05
C ASP A 93 -10.36 -3.30 -18.78
N LEU A 94 -10.13 -4.28 -17.90
CA LEU A 94 -10.94 -4.49 -16.70
C LEU A 94 -10.47 -3.64 -15.51
N TRP A 95 -9.24 -3.15 -15.55
CA TRP A 95 -8.63 -2.37 -14.47
C TRP A 95 -8.60 -0.90 -14.84
N ARG A 96 -9.16 -0.06 -13.98
CA ARG A 96 -9.20 1.39 -14.18
C ARG A 96 -8.74 2.12 -12.92
N PRO A 97 -8.07 3.28 -13.05
CA PRO A 97 -7.79 4.11 -11.89
C PRO A 97 -9.12 4.61 -11.32
N MET A 98 -9.30 4.45 -10.02
CA MET A 98 -10.45 4.93 -9.25
C MET A 98 -10.13 6.29 -8.62
N ALA A 99 -8.96 6.37 -8.00
CA ALA A 99 -8.49 7.57 -7.34
C ALA A 99 -6.96 7.68 -7.39
N LEU A 100 -6.45 8.90 -7.30
CA LEU A 100 -5.06 9.22 -7.09
C LEU A 100 -4.95 10.03 -5.80
N ILE A 101 -4.11 9.58 -4.87
CA ILE A 101 -3.79 10.31 -3.65
C ILE A 101 -2.44 10.98 -3.88
N GLN A 102 -2.41 12.30 -3.77
CA GLN A 102 -1.21 13.11 -3.88
C GLN A 102 -0.90 13.77 -2.54
N PHE A 103 0.34 13.60 -2.10
CA PHE A 103 0.94 14.31 -0.98
C PHE A 103 1.78 15.48 -1.50
N PRO A 104 2.05 16.50 -0.65
CA PRO A 104 2.97 17.57 -1.01
C PRO A 104 4.36 17.03 -1.35
N ALA A 105 5.08 17.75 -2.21
CA ALA A 105 6.45 17.43 -2.58
C ALA A 105 7.35 17.31 -1.32
N GLY A 106 8.24 16.32 -1.30
CA GLY A 106 9.09 16.01 -0.15
C GLY A 106 8.43 15.15 0.93
N ALA A 107 7.11 14.90 0.86
CA ALA A 107 6.40 14.07 1.83
C ALA A 107 6.30 12.57 1.44
N GLY A 108 7.19 12.08 0.57
CA GLY A 108 7.18 10.69 0.10
C GLY A 108 7.21 9.63 1.22
N THR A 109 7.90 9.90 2.33
CA THR A 109 7.92 8.98 3.48
C THR A 109 6.57 8.86 4.20
N ALA A 110 5.76 9.92 4.19
CA ALA A 110 4.40 9.90 4.70
C ALA A 110 3.49 9.06 3.80
N GLY A 111 3.62 9.21 2.48
CA GLY A 111 2.85 8.43 1.53
C GLY A 111 3.27 6.94 1.48
N GLN A 112 4.54 6.59 1.66
CA GLN A 112 4.95 5.19 1.86
C GLN A 112 4.28 4.56 3.10
N SER A 113 4.17 5.33 4.19
CA SER A 113 3.45 4.88 5.39
C SER A 113 1.96 4.71 5.12
N ALA A 114 1.32 5.67 4.44
CA ALA A 114 -0.09 5.58 4.05
C ALA A 114 -0.35 4.36 3.14
N PHE A 115 0.51 4.13 2.15
CA PHE A 115 0.45 2.98 1.24
C PHE A 115 0.54 1.65 2.00
N GLN A 116 1.46 1.55 2.96
CA GLN A 116 1.55 0.39 3.83
C GLN A 116 0.23 0.16 4.57
N LYS A 117 -0.35 1.21 5.17
CA LYS A 117 -1.61 1.10 5.93
C LYS A 117 -2.80 0.71 5.07
N LEU A 118 -2.95 1.31 3.89
CA LEU A 118 -4.01 0.92 2.93
C LEU A 118 -3.92 -0.56 2.56
N ARG A 119 -2.71 -1.09 2.36
CA ARG A 119 -2.51 -2.51 2.07
C ARG A 119 -2.75 -3.42 3.28
N GLU A 120 -2.40 -2.96 4.48
CA GLU A 120 -2.72 -3.65 5.73
C GLU A 120 -4.23 -3.74 5.94
N TYR A 121 -4.96 -2.62 5.82
CA TYR A 121 -6.42 -2.58 5.95
C TYR A 121 -7.12 -3.47 4.92
N ARG A 122 -6.76 -3.36 3.63
CA ARG A 122 -7.32 -4.22 2.59
C ARG A 122 -7.11 -5.71 2.91
N ARG A 123 -5.90 -6.11 3.33
CA ARG A 123 -5.62 -7.50 3.70
C ARG A 123 -6.52 -7.96 4.86
N ARG A 124 -6.80 -7.08 5.83
CA ARG A 124 -7.71 -7.39 6.93
C ARG A 124 -9.14 -7.53 6.45
N HIS A 125 -9.65 -6.65 5.58
CA HIS A 125 -11.00 -6.78 5.02
C HIS A 125 -11.22 -8.09 4.25
N GLU A 126 -10.17 -8.60 3.60
CA GLU A 126 -10.23 -9.86 2.84
C GLU A 126 -10.11 -11.12 3.73
N LEU A 127 -9.48 -11.02 4.91
CA LEU A 127 -9.17 -12.16 5.79
C LEU A 127 -9.99 -12.21 7.09
N GLU A 128 -10.32 -11.05 7.66
CA GLU A 128 -10.97 -10.85 8.96
C GLU A 128 -12.39 -10.28 8.76
N TRP A 129 -13.22 -10.98 8.00
CA TRP A 129 -14.61 -10.58 7.77
C TRP A 129 -15.57 -11.24 8.77
N GLY A 130 -16.63 -10.52 9.12
CA GLY A 130 -17.69 -11.00 10.01
C GLY A 130 -18.79 -11.78 9.29
N ASP A 131 -19.82 -12.13 10.06
CA ASP A 131 -21.02 -12.85 9.59
C ASP A 131 -21.69 -12.24 8.35
N GLU A 132 -21.53 -10.93 8.14
CA GLU A 132 -22.05 -10.21 6.99
C GLU A 132 -21.63 -10.82 5.64
N LYS A 133 -20.40 -11.37 5.54
CA LYS A 133 -19.94 -12.04 4.30
C LYS A 133 -20.38 -13.50 4.22
N LEU A 134 -20.67 -14.14 5.35
CA LEU A 134 -21.16 -15.51 5.41
C LEU A 134 -22.65 -15.62 5.04
N TYR A 135 -23.47 -14.66 5.47
CA TYR A 135 -24.91 -14.70 5.30
C TYR A 135 -25.40 -13.56 4.41
N ARG A 136 -26.42 -13.86 3.60
CA ARG A 136 -27.18 -12.84 2.86
C ARG A 136 -28.56 -12.72 3.49
N THR A 137 -29.01 -11.48 3.61
CA THR A 137 -30.38 -11.18 3.97
C THR A 137 -31.13 -10.91 2.67
N LYS A 138 -32.25 -11.61 2.47
CA LYS A 138 -33.15 -11.38 1.34
C LYS A 138 -34.56 -11.20 1.86
N GLU A 139 -35.33 -10.33 1.24
CA GLU A 139 -36.75 -10.23 1.50
C GLU A 139 -37.48 -11.39 0.81
N ASP A 140 -38.27 -12.13 1.57
CA ASP A 140 -39.14 -13.17 1.03
C ASP A 140 -40.27 -12.51 0.26
N ALA A 141 -40.33 -12.77 -1.05
CA ALA A 141 -41.35 -12.20 -1.93
C ALA A 141 -42.80 -12.52 -1.51
N ALA A 142 -43.01 -13.63 -0.79
CA ALA A 142 -44.34 -14.06 -0.35
C ALA A 142 -44.80 -13.42 0.97
N THR A 143 -43.89 -13.14 1.90
CA THR A 143 -44.23 -12.68 3.26
C THR A 143 -43.69 -11.28 3.59
N GLY A 144 -42.84 -10.71 2.73
CA GLY A 144 -42.14 -9.45 2.97
C GLY A 144 -41.15 -9.49 4.13
N ARG A 145 -40.88 -10.67 4.71
CA ARG A 145 -39.96 -10.82 5.85
C ARG A 145 -38.53 -10.98 5.38
N LEU A 146 -37.60 -10.42 6.15
CA LEU A 146 -36.17 -10.60 5.91
C LEU A 146 -35.73 -11.99 6.38
N VAL A 147 -35.29 -12.82 5.44
CA VAL A 147 -34.73 -14.15 5.71
C VAL A 147 -33.23 -14.16 5.51
N ARG A 148 -32.52 -14.67 6.53
CA ARG A 148 -31.07 -14.86 6.52
C ARG A 148 -30.75 -16.24 5.95
N SER A 149 -30.00 -16.29 4.85
CA SER A 149 -29.52 -17.52 4.23
C SER A 149 -28.00 -17.54 4.10
N THR A 150 -27.38 -18.71 4.23
CA THR A 150 -25.93 -18.88 4.09
C THR A 150 -25.51 -18.75 2.62
N ARG A 151 -24.46 -17.95 2.34
CA ARG A 151 -23.88 -17.84 1.00
C ARG A 151 -23.12 -19.11 0.63
N THR A 152 -23.20 -19.49 -0.65
CA THR A 152 -22.32 -20.54 -1.18
C THR A 152 -20.85 -20.09 -1.14
N ARG A 153 -19.90 -21.03 -1.22
CA ARG A 153 -18.46 -20.68 -1.25
C ARG A 153 -18.11 -19.72 -2.40
N LYS A 154 -18.78 -19.88 -3.56
CA LYS A 154 -18.59 -19.02 -4.73
C LYS A 154 -19.16 -17.63 -4.49
N GLU A 155 -20.41 -17.52 -4.04
CA GLU A 155 -21.07 -16.24 -3.74
C GLU A 155 -20.31 -15.46 -2.66
N ARG A 156 -19.89 -16.15 -1.59
CA ARG A 156 -19.05 -15.55 -0.54
C ARG A 156 -17.72 -15.06 -1.09
N GLY A 157 -17.10 -15.79 -2.02
CA GLY A 157 -15.87 -15.34 -2.66
C GLY A 157 -16.03 -14.02 -3.42
N PHE A 158 -17.15 -13.83 -4.12
CA PHE A 158 -17.46 -12.55 -4.76
C PHE A 158 -17.78 -11.45 -3.74
N ALA A 159 -18.53 -11.77 -2.69
CA ALA A 159 -18.84 -10.80 -1.63
C ALA A 159 -17.58 -10.32 -0.86
N ILE A 160 -16.54 -11.15 -0.77
CA ILE A 160 -15.24 -10.76 -0.19
C ILE A 160 -14.43 -9.92 -1.21
N HIS A 161 -14.62 -10.10 -2.51
CA HIS A 161 -13.94 -9.29 -3.51
C HIS A 161 -14.49 -7.87 -3.67
N GLU A 162 -15.72 -7.65 -3.23
CA GLU A 162 -16.35 -6.33 -3.14
C GLU A 162 -15.62 -5.46 -2.11
N GLN A 163 -14.55 -4.79 -2.55
CA GLN A 163 -13.65 -4.02 -1.69
C GLN A 163 -13.61 -2.54 -2.05
N ARG A 164 -14.39 -2.09 -3.04
CA ARG A 164 -14.45 -0.69 -3.47
C ARG A 164 -14.83 0.24 -2.33
N GLU A 165 -15.95 -0.03 -1.67
CA GLU A 165 -16.47 0.78 -0.58
C GLU A 165 -15.53 0.78 0.63
N ASN A 166 -15.04 -0.40 1.00
CA ASN A 166 -14.06 -0.56 2.08
C ASN A 166 -12.78 0.22 1.80
N ALA A 167 -12.26 0.19 0.57
CA ALA A 167 -11.05 0.92 0.22
C ALA A 167 -11.22 2.43 0.34
N ILE A 168 -12.40 2.96 0.03
CA ILE A 168 -12.70 4.40 0.19
C ILE A 168 -12.78 4.77 1.67
N ALA A 169 -13.42 3.92 2.48
CA ALA A 169 -13.43 4.09 3.93
C ALA A 169 -12.00 4.00 4.53
N ASP A 170 -11.19 3.07 4.03
CA ASP A 170 -9.78 2.94 4.43
C ASP A 170 -8.96 4.17 4.02
N MET A 171 -9.20 4.75 2.84
CA MET A 171 -8.58 6.00 2.42
C MET A 171 -8.89 7.14 3.40
N ALA A 172 -10.16 7.32 3.76
CA ALA A 172 -10.55 8.34 4.74
C ALA A 172 -9.91 8.08 6.11
N ALA A 173 -9.93 6.83 6.60
CA ALA A 173 -9.35 6.47 7.88
C ALA A 173 -7.83 6.66 7.91
N VAL A 174 -7.11 6.24 6.87
CA VAL A 174 -5.65 6.40 6.77
C VAL A 174 -5.29 7.88 6.67
N LEU A 175 -5.94 8.65 5.80
CA LEU A 175 -5.64 10.08 5.60
C LEU A 175 -6.00 10.95 6.82
N ALA A 176 -6.92 10.49 7.67
CA ALA A 176 -7.19 11.04 9.00
C ALA A 176 -6.12 10.65 10.05
N GLY A 177 -5.03 9.99 9.64
CA GLY A 177 -3.95 9.56 10.53
C GLY A 177 -4.22 8.23 11.23
N GLY A 178 -5.17 7.44 10.73
CA GLY A 178 -5.51 6.11 11.23
C GLY A 178 -4.38 5.09 11.02
N GLY A 179 -4.32 4.12 11.93
CA GLY A 179 -3.29 3.09 11.93
C GLY A 179 -2.07 3.44 12.79
N ARG A 180 -1.69 2.51 13.67
CA ARG A 180 -0.55 2.69 14.59
C ARG A 180 0.74 2.99 13.81
N GLY A 181 1.46 4.02 14.26
CA GLY A 181 2.71 4.43 13.63
C GLY A 181 2.56 5.15 12.30
N SER A 182 1.37 5.67 11.95
CA SER A 182 1.18 6.52 10.77
C SER A 182 2.14 7.72 10.78
N ARG A 183 2.73 8.01 9.62
CA ARG A 183 3.64 9.14 9.38
C ARG A 183 2.91 10.41 8.90
N LEU A 184 1.60 10.37 8.74
CA LEU A 184 0.78 11.53 8.38
C LEU A 184 0.64 12.55 9.52
N TRP A 185 0.93 12.12 10.75
CA TRP A 185 1.12 13.02 11.89
C TRP A 185 2.50 13.66 11.82
N VAL A 186 2.52 14.99 11.74
CA VAL A 186 3.69 15.83 11.49
C VAL A 186 3.72 16.94 12.55
N SER A 187 4.90 17.38 12.98
CA SER A 187 5.01 18.53 13.88
C SER A 187 4.89 19.85 13.11
N ALA A 188 4.62 20.97 13.78
CA ALA A 188 4.55 22.27 13.11
C ALA A 188 5.84 22.59 12.32
N ALA A 189 7.01 22.27 12.89
CA ALA A 189 8.30 22.47 12.23
C ALA A 189 8.46 21.63 10.95
N GLU A 190 8.10 20.34 11.02
CA GLU A 190 8.14 19.47 9.86
C GLU A 190 7.13 19.89 8.77
N ARG A 191 5.97 20.43 9.17
CA ARG A 191 4.99 20.97 8.22
C ARG A 191 5.56 22.17 7.48
N THR A 192 6.13 23.14 8.20
CA THR A 192 6.77 24.31 7.58
C THR A 192 7.94 23.93 6.68
N LEU A 193 8.66 22.85 7.04
CA LEU A 193 9.75 22.33 6.22
C LEU A 193 9.23 21.80 4.87
N VAL A 194 8.13 21.04 4.87
CA VAL A 194 7.53 20.52 3.63
C VAL A 194 6.95 21.64 2.78
N GLU A 195 6.29 22.62 3.39
CA GLU A 195 5.78 23.80 2.68
C GLU A 195 6.91 24.62 2.05
N ALA A 196 8.11 24.60 2.64
CA ALA A 196 9.32 25.19 2.09
C ALA A 196 10.05 24.29 1.06
N GLY A 197 9.49 23.14 0.67
CA GLY A 197 10.07 22.20 -0.30
C GLY A 197 11.12 21.25 0.28
N GLY A 198 11.21 21.13 1.60
CA GLY A 198 12.10 20.17 2.27
C GLY A 198 11.52 18.75 2.32
N GLU A 199 12.39 17.76 2.51
CA GLU A 199 12.00 16.35 2.56
C GLU A 199 11.73 15.85 3.98
N LEU A 200 10.60 15.14 4.15
CA LEU A 200 10.31 14.44 5.39
C LEU A 200 11.14 13.18 5.54
N ARG A 201 11.85 13.09 6.66
CA ARG A 201 12.48 11.84 7.11
C ARG A 201 11.46 10.91 7.76
N GLY A 202 11.71 9.61 7.72
CA GLY A 202 10.85 8.62 8.36
C GLY A 202 10.79 8.82 9.88
N LYS A 203 9.66 8.43 10.51
CA LYS A 203 9.34 8.70 11.93
C LYS A 203 10.46 8.35 12.92
N ARG A 204 11.23 7.29 12.65
CA ARG A 204 12.33 6.84 13.53
C ARG A 204 13.60 7.68 13.41
N TRP A 205 13.78 8.37 12.29
CA TRP A 205 14.99 9.12 11.94
C TRP A 205 14.79 10.64 11.94
N SER A 206 13.55 11.09 12.10
CA SER A 206 13.25 12.49 12.35
C SER A 206 13.31 12.76 13.86
N THR A 207 14.07 13.79 14.23
CA THR A 207 14.14 14.30 15.62
C THR A 207 12.82 14.95 16.03
N ASP A 208 12.16 15.59 15.07
CA ASP A 208 10.98 16.44 15.29
C ASP A 208 9.66 15.69 15.09
N ALA A 209 9.71 14.37 14.87
CA ALA A 209 8.53 13.55 14.66
C ALA A 209 7.66 13.54 15.93
N PRO A 210 6.36 13.89 15.83
CA PRO A 210 5.50 13.98 17.00
C PRO A 210 5.24 12.59 17.61
N LYS A 211 5.20 12.54 18.94
CA LYS A 211 4.68 11.39 19.69
C LYS A 211 3.16 11.32 19.56
N GLU A 212 2.58 10.12 19.64
CA GLU A 212 1.13 9.92 19.47
C GLU A 212 0.28 10.67 20.50
N SER A 213 0.83 10.96 21.69
CA SER A 213 0.16 11.72 22.76
C SER A 213 0.39 13.24 22.68
N SER A 214 1.16 13.72 21.71
CA SER A 214 1.45 15.15 21.59
C SER A 214 0.20 15.90 21.15
N ALA A 215 -0.15 16.99 21.84
CA ALA A 215 -1.27 17.86 21.45
C ALA A 215 -0.96 18.65 20.16
N ASP A 216 0.31 18.96 19.93
CA ASP A 216 0.75 19.83 18.83
C ASP A 216 0.94 19.11 17.49
N ARG A 217 0.50 17.86 17.39
CA ARG A 217 0.59 17.09 16.14
C ARG A 217 -0.47 17.56 15.15
N GLN A 218 -0.05 17.77 13.92
CA GLN A 218 -0.92 18.19 12.83
C GLN A 218 -0.95 17.10 11.76
N LEU A 219 -2.05 17.03 11.01
CA LEU A 219 -2.15 16.16 9.85
C LEU A 219 -1.56 16.86 8.63
N LEU A 220 -0.78 16.11 7.85
CA LEU A 220 -0.29 16.55 6.56
C LEU A 220 -1.46 16.74 5.58
N GLU A 221 -1.41 17.78 4.75
CA GLU A 221 -2.36 17.96 3.66
C GLU A 221 -2.22 16.85 2.61
N ALA A 222 -3.34 16.41 2.06
CA ALA A 222 -3.38 15.44 0.96
C ALA A 222 -4.51 15.79 0.00
N THR A 223 -4.27 15.65 -1.29
CA THR A 223 -5.28 15.82 -2.33
C THR A 223 -5.67 14.47 -2.90
N VAL A 224 -6.96 14.16 -2.92
CA VAL A 224 -7.51 12.95 -3.53
C VAL A 224 -8.23 13.34 -4.81
N PHE A 225 -7.67 12.91 -5.94
CA PHE A 225 -8.27 13.05 -7.25
C PHE A 225 -9.15 11.85 -7.53
N TRP A 226 -10.43 12.10 -7.78
CA TRP A 226 -11.41 11.07 -8.06
C TRP A 226 -11.67 10.94 -9.54
N ARG A 227 -11.84 9.71 -10.01
CA ARG A 227 -12.43 9.46 -11.33
C ARG A 227 -13.92 9.84 -11.34
N ASP A 228 -14.64 9.45 -10.29
CA ASP A 228 -16.05 9.76 -10.10
C ASP A 228 -16.23 10.43 -8.74
N GLN A 229 -16.79 11.64 -8.75
CA GLN A 229 -16.97 12.44 -7.54
C GLN A 229 -17.96 11.83 -6.56
N GLN A 230 -18.83 10.92 -7.01
CA GLN A 230 -19.76 10.21 -6.11
C GLN A 230 -19.05 9.25 -5.17
N ASP A 231 -17.87 8.76 -5.55
CA ASP A 231 -17.13 7.77 -4.77
C ASP A 231 -16.71 8.29 -3.40
N LYS A 232 -16.47 9.59 -3.26
CA LYS A 232 -16.11 10.16 -1.95
C LYS A 232 -17.20 9.95 -0.88
N ASN A 233 -18.44 9.71 -1.27
CA ASN A 233 -19.59 9.58 -0.36
C ASN A 233 -19.67 8.22 0.33
N PHE A 234 -18.88 7.22 -0.08
CA PHE A 234 -18.82 5.92 0.60
C PHE A 234 -18.12 6.00 1.97
N ALA A 235 -17.28 7.02 2.19
CA ALA A 235 -16.78 7.33 3.52
C ALA A 235 -17.78 8.20 4.27
N SER A 236 -18.05 7.86 5.54
CA SER A 236 -19.00 8.61 6.37
C SER A 236 -18.55 10.04 6.69
N ALA A 237 -17.24 10.25 6.82
CA ALA A 237 -16.63 11.55 7.04
C ALA A 237 -15.20 11.58 6.52
N TRP A 238 -14.75 12.76 6.12
CA TRP A 238 -13.37 13.05 5.71
C TRP A 238 -12.74 14.03 6.70
N SER A 239 -11.44 13.89 6.93
CA SER A 239 -10.68 14.81 7.77
C SER A 239 -10.42 16.13 7.03
N ALA A 240 -10.33 17.23 7.78
CA ALA A 240 -10.24 18.59 7.21
C ALA A 240 -8.96 18.85 6.40
N ASN A 241 -7.92 18.02 6.53
CA ASN A 241 -6.67 18.10 5.77
C ASN A 241 -6.77 17.53 4.35
N VAL A 242 -7.88 16.86 4.01
CA VAL A 242 -8.04 16.20 2.71
C VAL A 242 -8.81 17.09 1.74
N LYS A 243 -8.20 17.38 0.59
CA LYS A 243 -8.83 18.07 -0.54
C LYS A 243 -9.33 17.05 -1.56
N HIS A 244 -10.43 17.35 -2.23
CA HIS A 244 -11.04 16.46 -3.23
C HIS A 244 -11.18 17.16 -4.56
N GLU A 245 -10.59 16.59 -5.61
CA GLU A 245 -10.55 17.14 -6.96
C GLU A 245 -10.90 16.06 -7.99
N LEU A 246 -11.14 16.45 -9.25
CA LEU A 246 -11.44 15.49 -10.32
C LEU A 246 -10.17 15.08 -11.07
N PHE A 247 -10.19 13.90 -11.66
CA PHE A 247 -9.04 13.34 -12.38
C PHE A 247 -8.59 14.16 -13.60
N GLU A 248 -9.48 14.96 -14.19
CA GLU A 248 -9.16 15.84 -15.31
C GLU A 248 -8.15 16.91 -14.88
N ASP A 249 -8.31 17.41 -13.65
CA ASP A 249 -7.40 18.37 -13.03
C ASP A 249 -6.03 17.73 -12.77
N ALA A 250 -6.00 16.45 -12.35
CA ALA A 250 -4.76 15.70 -12.18
C ALA A 250 -3.99 15.53 -13.49
N LYS A 251 -4.68 15.27 -14.61
CA LYS A 251 -4.06 15.14 -15.93
C LYS A 251 -3.52 16.48 -16.42
N ALA A 252 -4.22 17.58 -16.12
CA ALA A 252 -3.74 18.93 -16.42
C ALA A 252 -2.47 19.25 -15.61
N LEU A 253 -2.44 18.92 -14.32
CA LEU A 253 -1.27 19.10 -13.45
C LEU A 253 -0.06 18.26 -13.92
N GLN A 254 -0.27 16.97 -14.20
CA GLN A 254 0.80 16.09 -14.71
C GLN A 254 1.27 16.50 -16.11
N GLY A 255 0.38 17.01 -16.95
CA GLY A 255 0.73 17.53 -18.27
C GLY A 255 1.54 18.83 -18.21
N ALA A 256 1.21 19.72 -17.25
CA ALA A 256 1.97 20.94 -17.01
C ALA A 256 3.37 20.64 -16.43
N GLU A 257 3.46 19.74 -15.46
CA GLU A 257 4.74 19.31 -14.86
C GLU A 257 5.64 18.61 -15.88
N ALA A 258 5.07 17.78 -16.76
CA ALA A 258 5.82 17.17 -17.87
C ALA A 258 6.33 18.20 -18.88
N ALA A 259 5.56 19.25 -19.17
CA ALA A 259 5.97 20.32 -20.08
C ALA A 259 7.07 21.21 -19.47
N GLU A 260 7.06 21.46 -18.17
CA GLU A 260 8.12 22.20 -17.48
C GLU A 260 9.44 21.41 -17.42
N VAL A 261 9.37 20.08 -17.22
CA VAL A 261 10.55 19.22 -17.28
C VAL A 261 11.16 19.20 -18.69
N GLU A 262 10.36 19.18 -19.75
CA GLU A 262 10.88 19.27 -21.12
C GLU A 262 11.56 20.63 -21.40
N GLN A 263 10.99 21.74 -20.93
CA GLN A 263 11.60 23.08 -21.10
C GLN A 263 12.91 23.26 -20.31
N ALA A 264 13.05 22.61 -19.16
CA ALA A 264 14.29 22.61 -18.37
C ALA A 264 15.41 21.77 -19.02
N VAL A 265 15.05 20.74 -19.79
CA VAL A 265 16.02 19.91 -20.52
C VAL A 265 16.54 20.62 -21.78
N ASP A 266 15.67 21.35 -22.49
CA ASP A 266 16.05 22.12 -23.68
C ASP A 266 16.96 23.32 -23.37
N THR A 267 16.82 23.91 -22.18
CA THR A 267 17.66 25.04 -21.74
C THR A 267 19.03 24.63 -21.18
N ALA A 268 19.22 23.35 -20.84
CA ALA A 268 20.45 22.82 -20.24
C ALA A 268 21.51 22.33 -21.26
N THR A 269 21.27 22.46 -22.58
CA THR A 269 22.22 22.02 -23.61
C THR A 269 22.82 23.21 -24.39
N PRO A 270 23.82 23.94 -23.86
CA PRO A 270 24.66 24.77 -24.71
C PRO A 270 25.64 23.87 -25.45
N VAL A 271 25.46 23.80 -26.77
CA VAL A 271 26.35 23.17 -27.74
C VAL A 271 27.72 23.84 -27.69
N ALA A 272 28.70 23.18 -27.09
CA ALA A 272 30.12 23.47 -27.30
C ALA A 272 30.66 22.49 -28.36
N LYS A 273 30.53 22.87 -29.64
CA LYS A 273 31.38 22.35 -30.71
C LYS A 273 32.50 23.37 -30.91
N GLU A 274 33.65 23.13 -30.30
CA GLU A 274 34.89 23.78 -30.72
C GLU A 274 35.47 23.03 -31.93
N ALA A 275 35.95 23.83 -32.88
CA ALA A 275 36.45 23.46 -34.20
C ALA A 275 37.92 23.04 -34.17
#